data_AF-A0A9E2I4M0-F1
#
_entry.id   AF-A0A9E2I4M0-F1
#
_cell.length_a   1.000
_cell.length_b   1.000
_cell.length_c   1.000
_cell.angle_alpha   90.00
_cell.angle_beta   90.00
_cell.angle_gamma   90.00
#
_symmetry.space_group_name_H-M   'P 1'
#
loop_
_entity.id
_entity.type
_entity.pdbx_description
1 polymer ?
#
loop_
_entity_poly.entity_id
_entity_poly.type
_entity_poly.pdbx_seq_one_letter_code
_entity_poly.pdbx_strand_id
1 'polypeptide(L)'
;MFSSKTKRGEEIRFDEQTISNATLEDLESARWERFATPRTQDAPESLLQKLGMARLDQENNLRPTVAGVLMAASEPRRFLPNAYIQAVAYRGLSIQPGDNNLYQRDAQDISGPLDEQIFAACDFVRKNMFVAATKSEGRVDLPQYDMIAVFEAITNAIAHRNYSIYGSKIRLRMFDDRLELYSPGAIPNTMTIESLPYRQFARNETITSLLARSPVRSNIPDLQAHRSHVMDKRGEGVPLILSRSEALAKRKPEYLLLDEAELVLTIYAASIKSSIEPMP
;
A
#
# COMPACT_ATOMS: atom_id res chain seq x y z
N MET A 1 38.31 37.12 8.38
CA MET A 1 38.01 36.10 7.36
C MET A 1 36.99 35.14 7.94
N PHE A 2 35.71 35.31 7.59
CA PHE A 2 34.63 34.43 8.04
C PHE A 2 34.73 33.10 7.30
N SER A 3 34.90 32.02 8.06
CA SER A 3 34.82 30.64 7.57
C SER A 3 33.35 30.26 7.46
N SER A 4 32.83 30.19 6.24
CA SER A 4 31.51 29.61 5.97
C SER A 4 31.62 28.09 6.11
N LYS A 5 31.17 27.56 7.24
CA LYS A 5 30.88 26.13 7.36
C LYS A 5 29.67 25.82 6.48
N THR A 6 29.91 25.28 5.29
CA THR A 6 28.88 24.65 4.47
C THR A 6 28.29 23.48 5.26
N LYS A 7 27.05 23.64 5.76
CA LYS A 7 26.26 22.51 6.27
C LYS A 7 26.10 21.53 5.12
N ARG A 8 26.67 20.34 5.27
CA ARG A 8 26.45 19.18 4.40
C ARG A 8 24.94 18.91 4.43
N GLY A 9 24.24 19.22 3.34
CA GLY A 9 22.79 19.11 3.27
C GLY A 9 22.38 17.66 3.52
N GLU A 10 21.57 17.43 4.55
CA GLU A 10 20.84 16.17 4.68
C GLU A 10 19.94 16.05 3.45
N GLU A 11 20.11 14.99 2.67
CA GLU A 11 19.28 14.72 1.50
C GLU A 11 17.86 14.44 1.99
N ILE A 12 16.97 15.43 1.85
CA ILE A 12 15.58 15.33 2.31
C ILE A 12 14.88 14.27 1.45
N ARG A 13 14.34 13.24 2.10
CA ARG A 13 13.58 12.17 1.44
C ARG A 13 12.36 12.73 0.74
N PHE A 14 11.95 12.12 -0.37
CA PHE A 14 10.88 12.63 -1.20
C PHE A 14 9.56 12.83 -0.44
N ASP A 15 9.22 11.92 0.49
CA ASP A 15 8.01 12.03 1.30
C ASP A 15 8.03 13.19 2.32
N GLU A 16 9.21 13.74 2.61
CA GLU A 16 9.40 14.91 3.49
C GLU A 16 9.52 16.24 2.73
N GLN A 17 9.58 16.21 1.41
CA GLN A 17 9.69 17.42 0.60
C GLN A 17 8.39 18.23 0.62
N THR A 18 8.51 19.55 0.67
CA THR A 18 7.36 20.47 0.65
C THR A 18 6.75 20.56 -0.75
N ILE A 19 5.42 20.71 -0.80
CA ILE A 19 4.68 20.94 -2.04
C ILE A 19 4.35 22.43 -2.12
N SER A 20 5.00 23.13 -3.06
CA SER A 20 4.94 24.59 -3.15
C SER A 20 3.55 25.14 -3.45
N ASN A 21 2.72 24.40 -4.18
CA ASN A 21 1.36 24.79 -4.52
C ASN A 21 0.29 24.28 -3.53
N ALA A 22 0.69 23.67 -2.41
CA ALA A 22 -0.23 23.24 -1.34
C ALA A 22 -0.17 24.21 -0.13
N THR A 23 -1.28 24.32 0.59
CA THR A 23 -1.37 25.04 1.86
C THR A 23 -1.85 24.10 2.97
N LEU A 24 -1.73 24.51 4.24
CA LEU A 24 -2.21 23.69 5.35
C LEU A 24 -3.73 23.49 5.32
N GLU A 25 -4.48 24.36 4.65
CA GLU A 25 -5.93 24.24 4.47
C GLU A 25 -6.30 23.06 3.57
N ASP A 26 -5.38 22.59 2.72
CA ASP A 26 -5.59 21.38 1.93
C ASP A 26 -5.52 20.10 2.80
N LEU A 27 -5.06 20.19 4.06
CA LEU A 27 -4.96 19.06 4.99
C LEU A 27 -6.18 19.01 5.92
N GLU A 28 -7.02 18.00 5.76
CA GLU A 28 -8.25 17.87 6.55
C GLU A 28 -7.94 17.49 8.00
N SER A 29 -8.45 18.29 8.95
CA SER A 29 -8.16 18.14 10.38
C SER A 29 -8.45 16.74 10.93
N ALA A 30 -9.61 16.18 10.58
CA ALA A 30 -10.01 14.84 10.99
C ALA A 30 -8.98 13.75 10.63
N ARG A 31 -8.17 13.95 9.58
CA ARG A 31 -7.16 12.97 9.12
C ARG A 31 -5.82 13.10 9.80
N TRP A 32 -5.46 14.27 10.33
CA TRP A 32 -4.20 14.42 11.08
C TRP A 32 -4.40 14.47 12.59
N GLU A 33 -5.55 14.93 13.09
CA GLU A 33 -5.89 14.95 14.52
C GLU A 33 -5.94 13.55 15.12
N ARG A 34 -6.24 12.52 14.32
CA ARG A 34 -6.20 11.11 14.76
C ARG A 34 -4.83 10.65 15.25
N PHE A 35 -3.76 11.37 14.93
CA PHE A 35 -2.41 11.09 15.39
C PHE A 35 -2.06 11.83 16.70
N ALA A 36 -2.92 12.75 17.17
CA ALA A 36 -2.79 13.37 18.47
C ALA A 36 -3.10 12.36 19.58
N THR A 37 -2.49 12.58 20.74
CA THR A 37 -2.78 11.82 21.97
C THR A 37 -3.47 12.73 22.98
N PRO A 38 -4.09 12.19 24.05
CA PRO A 38 -4.63 13.04 25.12
C PRO A 38 -3.60 13.96 25.79
N ARG A 39 -2.30 13.73 25.57
CA ARG A 39 -1.19 14.55 26.08
C ARG A 39 -0.70 15.60 25.08
N THR A 40 -1.22 15.59 23.85
CA THR A 40 -0.83 16.55 22.82
C THR A 40 -1.43 17.91 23.15
N GLN A 41 -0.56 18.88 23.45
CA GLN A 41 -0.93 20.28 23.73
C GLN A 41 -0.43 21.23 22.63
N ASP A 42 0.11 20.66 21.54
CA ASP A 42 0.68 21.40 20.43
C ASP A 42 -0.39 22.15 19.64
N ALA A 43 -0.06 23.37 19.19
CA ALA A 43 -0.82 24.02 18.14
C ALA A 43 -0.81 23.16 16.85
N PRO A 44 -1.86 23.21 16.00
CA PRO A 44 -1.96 22.41 14.78
C PRO A 44 -0.69 22.39 13.93
N GLU A 45 -0.08 23.55 13.72
CA GLU A 45 1.14 23.74 12.92
C GLU A 45 2.35 23.02 13.53
N SER A 46 2.44 23.02 14.87
CA SER A 46 3.50 22.33 15.59
C SER A 46 3.30 20.82 15.54
N LEU A 47 2.06 20.35 15.64
CA LEU A 47 1.74 18.94 15.50
C LEU A 47 2.04 18.43 14.08
N LEU A 48 1.59 19.13 13.05
CA LEU A 48 1.83 18.78 11.65
C LEU A 48 3.34 18.67 11.33
N GLN A 49 4.15 19.57 11.88
CA GLN A 49 5.61 19.48 11.78
C GLN A 49 6.18 18.27 12.50
N LYS A 50 5.75 17.98 13.74
CA LYS A 50 6.17 16.78 14.48
C LYS A 50 5.75 15.48 13.80
N LEU A 51 4.65 15.49 13.05
CA LEU A 51 4.17 14.36 12.26
C LEU A 51 4.90 14.22 10.91
N GLY A 52 5.75 15.18 10.53
CA GLY A 52 6.37 15.23 9.21
C GLY A 52 5.40 15.57 8.08
N MET A 53 4.19 16.04 8.39
CA MET A 53 3.16 16.41 7.43
C MET A 53 3.30 17.85 6.91
N ALA A 54 4.05 18.69 7.62
CA ALA A 54 4.38 20.04 7.19
C ALA A 54 5.84 20.38 7.51
N ARG A 55 6.45 21.25 6.71
CA ARG A 55 7.82 21.73 6.90
C ARG A 55 7.94 23.16 6.35
N LEU A 56 8.88 23.93 6.87
CA LEU A 56 9.25 25.22 6.28
C LEU A 56 9.91 24.99 4.92
N ASP A 57 9.45 25.71 3.90
CA ASP A 57 10.12 25.78 2.60
C ASP A 57 11.35 26.72 2.64
N GLN A 58 11.97 26.95 1.48
CA GLN A 58 13.16 27.81 1.37
C GLN A 58 12.88 29.29 1.71
N GLU A 59 11.60 29.70 1.68
CA GLU A 59 11.14 31.05 1.97
C GLU A 59 10.63 31.19 3.43
N ASN A 60 10.80 30.14 4.25
CA ASN A 60 10.26 30.02 5.60
C ASN A 60 8.72 30.04 5.68
N ASN A 61 8.03 29.67 4.59
CA ASN A 61 6.59 29.42 4.66
C ASN A 61 6.34 27.98 5.10
N LEU A 62 5.41 27.78 6.02
CA LEU A 62 5.00 26.43 6.42
C LEU A 62 4.11 25.81 5.34
N ARG A 63 4.58 24.72 4.75
CA ARG A 63 3.93 24.02 3.63
C ARG A 63 3.68 22.56 3.95
N PRO A 64 2.61 21.95 3.41
CA PRO A 64 2.45 20.51 3.44
C PRO A 64 3.63 19.78 2.79
N THR A 65 4.02 18.66 3.37
CA THR A 65 4.93 17.71 2.73
C THR A 65 4.18 16.76 1.81
N VAL A 66 4.91 16.01 0.98
CA VAL A 66 4.34 14.90 0.21
C VAL A 66 3.60 13.91 1.12
N ALA A 67 4.18 13.51 2.26
CA ALA A 67 3.50 12.64 3.22
C ALA A 67 2.24 13.28 3.81
N GLY A 68 2.28 14.58 4.12
CA GLY A 68 1.12 15.33 4.60
C GLY A 68 -0.04 15.28 3.62
N VAL A 69 0.23 15.62 2.35
CA VAL A 69 -0.79 15.57 1.29
C VAL A 69 -1.31 14.15 1.10
N LEU A 70 -0.43 13.14 1.01
CA LEU A 70 -0.83 11.75 0.78
C LEU A 70 -1.64 11.15 1.93
N MET A 71 -1.48 11.64 3.16
CA MET A 71 -2.17 11.10 4.35
C MET A 71 -3.37 11.92 4.82
N ALA A 72 -3.45 13.21 4.47
CA ALA A 72 -4.46 14.11 5.03
C ALA A 72 -5.22 14.98 4.02
N ALA A 73 -4.78 15.08 2.76
CA ALA A 73 -5.56 15.77 1.75
C ALA A 73 -6.70 14.88 1.23
N SER A 74 -7.88 15.47 1.02
CA SER A 74 -9.05 14.75 0.47
C SER A 74 -8.83 14.38 -1.00
N GLU A 75 -8.06 15.18 -1.74
CA GLU A 75 -7.72 14.94 -3.15
C GLU A 75 -6.20 15.01 -3.40
N PRO A 76 -5.41 14.01 -2.95
CA PRO A 76 -3.95 14.04 -3.11
C PRO A 76 -3.50 14.12 -4.57
N ARG A 77 -4.35 13.66 -5.50
CA ARG A 77 -4.11 13.68 -6.96
C ARG A 77 -3.99 15.09 -7.55
N ARG A 78 -4.50 16.13 -6.87
CA ARG A 78 -4.27 17.53 -7.28
C ARG A 78 -2.79 17.91 -7.25
N PHE A 79 -2.02 17.27 -6.37
CA PHE A 79 -0.61 17.55 -6.15
C PHE A 79 0.29 16.43 -6.68
N LEU A 80 -0.14 15.17 -6.54
CA LEU A 80 0.52 13.99 -7.09
C LEU A 80 -0.44 13.20 -7.99
N PRO A 81 -0.58 13.55 -9.28
CA PRO A 81 -1.59 12.98 -10.18
C PRO A 81 -1.62 11.44 -10.28
N ASN A 82 -0.47 10.80 -10.03
CA ASN A 82 -0.28 9.35 -10.12
C ASN A 82 -0.32 8.64 -8.75
N ALA A 83 -0.70 9.34 -7.67
CA ALA A 83 -0.85 8.77 -6.33
C ALA A 83 -2.21 8.06 -6.17
N TYR A 84 -2.41 7.00 -6.94
CA TYR A 84 -3.60 6.16 -6.88
C TYR A 84 -3.27 4.70 -7.23
N ILE A 85 -4.16 3.78 -6.86
CA ILE A 85 -4.12 2.38 -7.30
C ILE A 85 -5.08 2.23 -8.48
N GLN A 86 -4.59 1.75 -9.61
CA GLN A 86 -5.45 1.26 -10.69
C GLN A 86 -5.73 -0.23 -10.45
N ALA A 87 -6.97 -0.55 -10.07
CA ALA A 87 -7.43 -1.90 -9.81
C ALA A 87 -8.27 -2.40 -10.98
N VAL A 88 -7.93 -3.57 -11.53
CA VAL A 88 -8.66 -4.19 -12.64
C VAL A 88 -8.79 -5.69 -12.41
N ALA A 89 -10.02 -6.21 -12.48
CA ALA A 89 -10.29 -7.62 -12.50
C ALA A 89 -10.61 -8.06 -13.93
N TYR A 90 -9.76 -8.91 -14.49
CA TYR A 90 -9.94 -9.48 -15.82
C TYR A 90 -10.70 -10.79 -15.76
N ARG A 91 -11.30 -11.18 -16.90
CA ARG A 91 -11.79 -12.54 -17.13
C ARG A 91 -10.67 -13.37 -17.77
N GLY A 92 -10.47 -14.59 -17.29
CA GLY A 92 -9.46 -15.49 -17.83
C GLY A 92 -8.06 -15.26 -17.27
N LEU A 93 -7.07 -15.84 -17.95
CA LEU A 93 -5.66 -15.91 -17.51
C LEU A 93 -4.77 -14.82 -18.12
N SER A 94 -5.28 -14.08 -19.11
CA SER A 94 -4.52 -13.10 -19.90
C SER A 94 -5.39 -11.90 -20.28
N ILE A 95 -4.73 -10.78 -20.58
CA ILE A 95 -5.40 -9.60 -21.12
C ILE A 95 -5.74 -9.88 -22.58
N GLN A 96 -7.01 -10.21 -22.86
CA GLN A 96 -7.51 -10.44 -24.21
C GLN A 96 -8.40 -9.27 -24.63
N PRO A 97 -7.87 -8.26 -25.35
CA PRO A 97 -8.70 -7.23 -25.94
C PRO A 97 -9.51 -7.84 -27.10
N GLY A 98 -10.72 -8.33 -26.80
CA GLY A 98 -11.71 -8.67 -27.81
C GLY A 98 -12.50 -7.44 -28.27
N ASP A 99 -13.13 -7.51 -29.44
CA ASP A 99 -13.85 -6.40 -30.12
C ASP A 99 -14.96 -5.73 -29.28
N ASN A 100 -15.40 -6.36 -28.19
CA ASN A 100 -16.27 -5.76 -27.20
C ASN A 100 -15.54 -5.79 -25.85
N ASN A 101 -15.41 -4.65 -25.16
CA ASN A 101 -14.75 -4.41 -23.86
C ASN A 101 -15.12 -5.34 -22.66
N LEU A 102 -15.72 -6.51 -22.90
CA LEU A 102 -16.20 -7.51 -21.96
C LEU A 102 -15.11 -8.35 -21.27
N TYR A 103 -13.83 -8.08 -21.51
CA TYR A 103 -12.71 -8.81 -20.90
C TYR A 103 -12.38 -8.32 -19.48
N GLN A 104 -12.83 -7.11 -19.11
CA GLN A 104 -12.76 -6.60 -17.75
C GLN A 104 -14.08 -6.91 -17.02
N ARG A 105 -14.00 -7.56 -15.86
CA ARG A 105 -15.14 -7.81 -14.97
C ARG A 105 -15.45 -6.60 -14.10
N ASP A 106 -14.41 -5.93 -13.60
CA ASP A 106 -14.51 -4.74 -12.75
C ASP A 106 -13.23 -3.91 -12.90
N ALA A 107 -13.34 -2.59 -12.78
CA ALA A 107 -12.21 -1.68 -12.84
C ALA A 107 -12.47 -0.43 -12.00
N GLN A 108 -11.47 -0.01 -11.24
CA GLN A 108 -11.56 1.14 -10.35
C GLN A 108 -10.21 1.85 -10.22
N ASP A 109 -10.22 3.18 -10.37
CA ASP A 109 -9.11 4.04 -9.94
C ASP A 109 -9.35 4.44 -8.49
N ILE A 110 -8.57 3.86 -7.58
CA ILE A 110 -8.69 4.03 -6.13
C ILE A 110 -7.80 5.18 -5.68
N SER A 111 -8.42 6.28 -5.29
CA SER A 111 -7.81 7.56 -4.93
C SER A 111 -8.19 7.96 -3.50
N GLY A 112 -7.55 9.01 -2.97
CA GLY A 112 -7.76 9.54 -1.63
C GLY A 112 -6.53 9.36 -0.75
N PRO A 113 -6.63 9.58 0.56
CA PRO A 113 -5.56 9.30 1.50
C PRO A 113 -5.07 7.85 1.43
N LEU A 114 -3.79 7.62 1.68
CA LEU A 114 -3.16 6.31 1.46
C LEU A 114 -3.80 5.18 2.29
N ASP A 115 -4.20 5.42 3.54
CA ASP A 115 -4.87 4.40 4.35
C ASP A 115 -6.26 4.05 3.81
N GLU A 116 -6.99 5.02 3.27
CA GLU A 116 -8.26 4.78 2.59
C GLU A 116 -8.05 3.99 1.29
N GLN A 117 -6.99 4.27 0.53
CA GLN A 117 -6.63 3.49 -0.66
C GLN A 117 -6.32 2.03 -0.33
N ILE A 118 -5.65 1.75 0.79
CA ILE A 118 -5.36 0.38 1.25
C ILE A 118 -6.66 -0.39 1.47
N PHE A 119 -7.59 0.18 2.24
CA PHE A 119 -8.86 -0.50 2.55
C PHE A 119 -9.73 -0.67 1.30
N ALA A 120 -9.84 0.36 0.47
CA ALA A 120 -10.61 0.28 -0.77
C ALA A 120 -10.04 -0.75 -1.76
N ALA A 121 -8.71 -0.88 -1.85
CA ALA A 121 -8.09 -1.91 -2.69
C ALA A 121 -8.31 -3.32 -2.15
N CYS A 122 -8.29 -3.51 -0.83
CA CYS A 122 -8.66 -4.78 -0.22
C CYS A 122 -10.13 -5.12 -0.46
N ASP A 123 -11.03 -4.14 -0.36
CA ASP A 123 -12.45 -4.32 -0.67
C ASP A 123 -12.68 -4.66 -2.15
N PHE A 124 -11.91 -4.04 -3.06
CA PHE A 124 -11.92 -4.40 -4.47
C PHE A 124 -11.56 -5.88 -4.67
N VAL A 125 -10.48 -6.36 -4.02
CA VAL A 125 -10.08 -7.79 -4.08
C VAL A 125 -11.16 -8.69 -3.51
N ARG A 126 -11.71 -8.34 -2.34
CA ARG A 126 -12.77 -9.13 -1.68
C ARG A 126 -14.06 -9.21 -2.50
N LYS A 127 -14.47 -8.11 -3.12
CA LYS A 127 -15.65 -8.04 -4.01
C LYS A 127 -15.45 -8.90 -5.26
N ASN A 128 -14.23 -8.97 -5.77
CA ASN A 128 -13.91 -9.61 -7.03
C ASN A 128 -13.36 -11.04 -6.88
N MET A 129 -12.99 -11.48 -5.68
CA MET A 129 -12.52 -12.85 -5.50
C MET A 129 -13.66 -13.86 -5.56
N PHE A 130 -13.35 -15.08 -5.98
CA PHE A 130 -14.24 -16.21 -5.81
C PHE A 130 -14.14 -16.78 -4.38
N VAL A 131 -15.26 -17.18 -3.80
CA VAL A 131 -15.31 -17.88 -2.50
C VAL A 131 -16.11 -19.18 -2.69
N ALA A 132 -15.42 -20.32 -2.66
CA ALA A 132 -16.05 -21.63 -2.60
C ALA A 132 -16.55 -21.91 -1.16
N ALA A 133 -17.42 -22.91 -1.00
CA ALA A 133 -17.77 -23.41 0.32
C ALA A 133 -17.95 -24.92 0.30
N THR A 134 -17.44 -25.61 1.33
CA THR A 134 -17.75 -27.03 1.60
C THR A 134 -18.77 -27.17 2.73
N LYS A 135 -19.49 -28.30 2.77
CA LYS A 135 -20.55 -28.60 3.76
C LYS A 135 -20.28 -29.85 4.60
N SER A 136 -19.07 -30.42 4.56
CA SER A 136 -18.78 -31.72 5.17
C SER A 136 -18.95 -31.75 6.70
N GLU A 137 -18.69 -30.64 7.40
CA GLU A 137 -18.87 -30.51 8.87
C GLU A 137 -19.36 -29.09 9.27
N GLY A 138 -20.29 -28.54 8.49
CA GLY A 138 -20.66 -27.12 8.55
C GLY A 138 -20.11 -26.35 7.35
N ARG A 139 -20.53 -25.10 7.19
CA ARG A 139 -20.09 -24.26 6.07
C ARG A 139 -18.68 -23.74 6.35
N VAL A 140 -17.72 -24.18 5.54
CA VAL A 140 -16.35 -23.64 5.54
C VAL A 140 -16.13 -22.93 4.21
N ASP A 141 -15.93 -21.61 4.27
CA ASP A 141 -15.61 -20.79 3.11
C ASP A 141 -14.14 -20.97 2.71
N LEU A 142 -13.90 -21.16 1.42
CA LEU A 142 -12.60 -21.35 0.77
C LEU A 142 -12.35 -20.15 -0.17
N PRO A 143 -11.75 -19.06 0.33
CA PRO A 143 -11.50 -17.88 -0.48
C PRO A 143 -10.38 -18.11 -1.50
N GLN A 144 -10.43 -17.39 -2.61
CA GLN A 144 -9.38 -17.43 -3.63
C GLN A 144 -8.04 -16.87 -3.11
N TYR A 145 -8.09 -15.92 -2.17
CA TYR A 145 -6.93 -15.26 -1.57
C TYR A 145 -7.12 -15.07 -0.07
N ASP A 146 -6.02 -15.15 0.68
CA ASP A 146 -6.01 -14.82 2.09
C ASP A 146 -5.99 -13.29 2.25
N MET A 147 -7.00 -12.73 2.92
CA MET A 147 -7.15 -11.27 3.01
C MET A 147 -6.11 -10.58 3.89
N ILE A 148 -5.46 -11.30 4.81
CA ILE A 148 -4.34 -10.75 5.58
C ILE A 148 -3.11 -10.64 4.66
N ALA A 149 -2.84 -11.66 3.83
CA ALA A 149 -1.77 -11.58 2.83
C ALA A 149 -2.02 -10.45 1.81
N VAL A 150 -3.25 -10.30 1.33
CA VAL A 150 -3.63 -9.21 0.41
C VAL A 150 -3.43 -7.84 1.07
N PHE A 151 -3.85 -7.69 2.33
CA PHE A 151 -3.69 -6.45 3.08
C PHE A 151 -2.22 -6.06 3.25
N GLU A 152 -1.36 -7.00 3.65
CA GLU A 152 0.08 -6.76 3.78
C GLU A 152 0.73 -6.42 2.43
N ALA A 153 0.32 -7.10 1.36
CA ALA A 153 0.82 -6.85 0.01
C ALA A 153 0.51 -5.42 -0.47
N ILE A 154 -0.75 -5.00 -0.33
CA ILE A 154 -1.23 -3.66 -0.72
C ILE A 154 -0.57 -2.59 0.16
N THR A 155 -0.49 -2.81 1.46
CA THR A 155 0.15 -1.89 2.41
C THR A 155 1.62 -1.69 2.07
N ASN A 156 2.36 -2.77 1.78
CA ASN A 156 3.76 -2.68 1.38
C ASN A 156 3.93 -1.95 0.03
N ALA A 157 3.07 -2.23 -0.95
CA ALA A 157 3.12 -1.53 -2.23
C ALA A 157 2.92 -0.02 -2.05
N ILE A 158 1.97 0.41 -1.22
CA ILE A 158 1.72 1.83 -0.92
C ILE A 158 2.86 2.46 -0.12
N ALA A 159 3.31 1.80 0.94
CA ALA A 159 4.30 2.35 1.87
C ALA A 159 5.69 2.51 1.22
N HIS A 160 6.04 1.61 0.29
CA HIS A 160 7.37 1.56 -0.33
C HIS A 160 7.40 2.03 -1.80
N ARG A 161 6.25 2.46 -2.35
CA ARG A 161 6.19 3.06 -3.69
C ARG A 161 7.17 4.24 -3.81
N ASN A 162 7.84 4.34 -4.95
CA ASN A 162 8.57 5.54 -5.32
C ASN A 162 7.60 6.62 -5.83
N TYR A 163 7.25 7.58 -4.96
CA TYR A 163 6.33 8.65 -5.32
C TYR A 163 6.94 9.72 -6.24
N SER A 164 8.26 9.73 -6.47
CA SER A 164 8.92 10.67 -7.39
C SER A 164 8.84 10.25 -8.86
N ILE A 165 8.47 8.99 -9.16
CA ILE A 165 8.30 8.51 -10.55
C ILE A 165 6.98 9.04 -11.09
N TYR A 166 7.06 10.07 -11.94
CA TYR A 166 5.93 10.61 -12.68
C TYR A 166 5.41 9.60 -13.72
N GLY A 167 4.10 9.60 -13.95
CA GLY A 167 3.42 8.77 -14.96
C GLY A 167 3.21 7.30 -14.56
N SER A 168 3.79 6.85 -13.45
CA SER A 168 3.62 5.48 -12.97
C SER A 168 2.74 5.42 -11.73
N LYS A 169 2.00 4.34 -11.53
CA LYS A 169 1.00 4.14 -10.48
C LYS A 169 1.03 2.70 -9.99
N ILE A 170 0.47 2.43 -8.82
CA ILE A 170 0.29 1.03 -8.41
C ILE A 170 -0.76 0.41 -9.32
N ARG A 171 -0.48 -0.79 -9.83
CA ARG A 171 -1.44 -1.55 -10.64
C ARG A 171 -1.77 -2.84 -9.90
N LEU A 172 -3.03 -2.99 -9.54
CA LEU A 172 -3.59 -4.19 -8.95
C LEU A 172 -4.40 -4.91 -10.03
N ARG A 173 -3.95 -6.10 -10.44
CA ARG A 173 -4.59 -6.88 -11.49
C ARG A 173 -5.03 -8.22 -10.93
N MET A 174 -6.28 -8.58 -11.14
CA MET A 174 -6.79 -9.89 -10.79
C MET A 174 -7.11 -10.67 -12.07
N PHE A 175 -6.72 -11.93 -12.08
CA PHE A 175 -7.02 -12.94 -13.09
C PHE A 175 -7.70 -14.12 -12.41
N ASP A 176 -8.18 -15.08 -13.19
CA ASP A 176 -8.84 -16.26 -12.63
C ASP A 176 -7.89 -17.13 -11.78
N ASP A 177 -6.58 -17.07 -12.04
CA ASP A 177 -5.56 -17.90 -11.38
C ASP A 177 -4.58 -17.14 -10.48
N ARG A 178 -4.59 -15.80 -10.49
CA ARG A 178 -3.62 -14.99 -9.72
C ARG A 178 -4.02 -13.54 -9.57
N LEU A 179 -3.43 -12.92 -8.56
CA LEU A 179 -3.42 -11.48 -8.33
C LEU A 179 -1.98 -10.99 -8.57
N GLU A 180 -1.83 -9.95 -9.38
CA GLU A 180 -0.56 -9.28 -9.63
C GLU A 180 -0.62 -7.85 -9.09
N LEU A 181 0.39 -7.46 -8.31
CA LEU A 181 0.52 -6.14 -7.73
C LEU A 181 1.84 -5.50 -8.16
N TYR A 182 1.75 -4.49 -9.02
CA TYR A 182 2.88 -3.75 -9.55
C TYR A 182 3.07 -2.47 -8.73
N SER A 183 4.25 -2.28 -8.15
CA SER A 183 4.60 -1.09 -7.38
C SER A 183 5.79 -0.36 -8.01
N PRO A 184 5.65 0.95 -8.33
CA PRO A 184 6.72 1.73 -8.93
C PRO A 184 7.96 1.87 -8.02
N GLY A 185 9.13 1.65 -8.61
CA GLY A 185 10.44 1.87 -8.02
C GLY A 185 11.22 0.57 -7.77
N ALA A 186 12.53 0.65 -7.93
CA ALA A 186 13.48 -0.43 -7.64
C ALA A 186 13.40 -0.89 -6.18
N ILE A 187 13.88 -2.10 -5.88
CA ILE A 187 14.33 -2.41 -4.52
C ILE A 187 15.64 -1.65 -4.23
N PRO A 188 15.97 -1.35 -2.97
CA PRO A 188 17.24 -0.72 -2.64
C PRO A 188 18.42 -1.56 -3.13
N ASN A 189 19.49 -0.92 -3.62
CA ASN A 189 20.70 -1.62 -4.10
C ASN A 189 21.35 -2.53 -3.04
N THR A 190 20.99 -2.37 -1.77
CA THR A 190 21.43 -3.20 -0.64
C THR A 190 20.53 -4.43 -0.41
N MET A 191 19.50 -4.63 -1.23
CA MET A 191 18.53 -5.72 -1.11
C MET A 191 18.36 -6.44 -2.44
N THR A 192 18.10 -7.74 -2.35
CA THR A 192 17.64 -8.58 -3.45
C THR A 192 16.23 -9.10 -3.15
N ILE A 193 15.58 -9.72 -4.15
CA ILE A 193 14.27 -10.35 -3.99
C ILE A 193 14.30 -11.41 -2.87
N GLU A 194 15.35 -12.22 -2.81
CA GLU A 194 15.53 -13.27 -1.80
C GLU A 194 15.70 -12.70 -0.40
N SER A 195 16.18 -11.46 -0.29
CA SER A 195 16.40 -10.79 0.99
C SER A 195 15.16 -10.08 1.54
N LEU A 196 14.11 -9.87 0.73
CA LEU A 196 12.88 -9.17 1.13
C LEU A 196 12.24 -9.73 2.41
N PRO A 197 12.20 -11.05 2.67
CA PRO A 197 11.62 -11.58 3.91
C PRO A 197 12.45 -11.30 5.16
N TYR A 198 13.72 -10.91 5.02
CA TYR A 198 14.69 -10.85 6.11
C TYR A 198 15.23 -9.44 6.39
N ARG A 199 15.06 -8.52 5.44
CA ARG A 199 15.58 -7.16 5.51
C ARG A 199 14.45 -6.14 5.53
N GLN A 200 14.69 -5.06 6.26
CA GLN A 200 13.76 -3.94 6.35
C GLN A 200 14.35 -2.72 5.67
N PHE A 201 13.54 -2.03 4.88
CA PHE A 201 13.90 -0.74 4.30
C PHE A 201 12.66 0.11 4.11
N ALA A 202 12.65 1.32 4.68
CA ALA A 202 11.57 2.28 4.51
C ALA A 202 11.99 3.37 3.51
N ARG A 203 11.47 3.31 2.28
CA ARG A 203 11.66 4.38 1.28
C ARG A 203 11.02 5.68 1.76
N ASN A 204 9.79 5.58 2.24
CA ASN A 204 8.99 6.70 2.73
C ASN A 204 8.82 6.55 4.25
N GLU A 205 9.81 7.02 5.03
CA GLU A 205 9.82 6.80 6.47
C GLU A 205 8.68 7.55 7.18
N THR A 206 8.34 8.74 6.73
CA THR A 206 7.21 9.51 7.28
C THR A 206 5.90 8.78 6.98
N ILE A 207 5.70 8.33 5.74
CA ILE A 207 4.50 7.55 5.38
C ILE A 207 4.40 6.27 6.21
N THR A 208 5.47 5.48 6.31
CA THR A 208 5.47 4.22 7.09
C THR A 208 5.20 4.48 8.58
N SER A 209 5.69 5.61 9.12
CA SER A 209 5.43 6.02 10.50
C SER A 209 3.97 6.40 10.74
N LEU A 210 3.36 7.10 9.78
CA LEU A 210 1.96 7.49 9.86
C LEU A 210 1.03 6.28 9.68
N LEU A 211 1.34 5.36 8.75
CA LEU A 211 0.59 4.11 8.60
C LEU A 211 0.69 3.21 9.84
N ALA A 212 1.86 3.15 10.49
CA ALA A 212 2.03 2.40 11.74
C ALA A 212 1.25 2.98 12.93
N ARG A 213 0.75 4.22 12.79
CA ARG A 213 -0.11 4.90 13.77
C ARG A 213 -1.55 5.07 13.27
N SER A 214 -1.86 4.62 12.07
CA SER A 214 -3.21 4.67 11.50
C SER A 214 -3.99 3.44 11.94
N PRO A 215 -5.16 3.58 12.58
CA PRO A 215 -5.93 2.42 13.03
C PRO A 215 -6.52 1.65 11.85
N VAL A 216 -6.64 0.33 11.99
CA VAL A 216 -7.41 -0.49 11.05
C VAL A 216 -8.90 -0.19 11.20
N ARG A 217 -9.56 0.27 10.13
CA ARG A 217 -11.00 0.61 10.12
C ARG A 217 -11.81 -0.23 9.13
N SER A 218 -11.25 -1.35 8.68
CA SER A 218 -11.84 -2.16 7.62
C SER A 218 -12.88 -3.17 8.13
N ASN A 219 -13.81 -3.53 7.25
CA ASN A 219 -14.78 -4.62 7.41
C ASN A 219 -14.20 -5.99 6.99
N ILE A 220 -12.90 -6.08 6.67
CA ILE A 220 -12.26 -7.34 6.31
C ILE A 220 -12.30 -8.29 7.52
N PRO A 221 -12.86 -9.50 7.37
CA PRO A 221 -12.90 -10.49 8.44
C PRO A 221 -11.51 -10.76 9.02
N ASP A 222 -11.45 -10.95 10.34
CA ASP A 222 -10.25 -11.27 11.12
C ASP A 222 -9.12 -10.22 11.08
N LEU A 223 -9.18 -9.21 10.22
CA LEU A 223 -8.11 -8.21 10.11
C LEU A 223 -7.98 -7.35 11.37
N GLN A 224 -9.11 -6.92 11.96
CA GLN A 224 -9.08 -6.15 13.22
C GLN A 224 -8.59 -6.98 14.41
N ALA A 225 -8.84 -8.30 14.39
CA ALA A 225 -8.30 -9.21 15.39
C ALA A 225 -6.80 -9.45 15.18
N HIS A 226 -6.34 -9.41 13.93
CA HIS A 226 -4.94 -9.60 13.54
C HIS A 226 -4.08 -8.34 13.76
N ARG A 227 -4.61 -7.15 13.45
CA ARG A 227 -3.89 -5.87 13.54
C ARG A 227 -4.75 -4.74 14.07
N SER A 228 -4.16 -3.95 14.97
CA SER A 228 -4.74 -2.68 15.44
C SER A 228 -4.40 -1.50 14.54
N HIS A 229 -3.26 -1.54 13.84
CA HIS A 229 -2.76 -0.45 13.00
C HIS A 229 -2.40 -0.95 11.59
N VAL A 230 -2.40 -0.03 10.62
CA VAL A 230 -2.31 -0.36 9.19
C VAL A 230 -0.97 -1.00 8.84
N MET A 231 0.13 -0.55 9.45
CA MET A 231 1.46 -1.08 9.17
C MET A 231 2.17 -1.50 10.45
N ASP A 232 3.03 -2.51 10.34
CA ASP A 232 3.94 -2.91 11.41
C ASP A 232 5.39 -2.80 10.94
N LYS A 233 6.23 -2.28 11.83
CA LYS A 233 7.65 -2.03 11.57
C LYS A 233 8.55 -3.20 11.98
N ARG A 234 7.98 -4.32 12.43
CA ARG A 234 8.72 -5.54 12.80
C ARG A 234 9.21 -6.37 11.61
N GLY A 235 8.81 -6.03 10.38
CA GLY A 235 9.27 -6.71 9.16
C GLY A 235 8.56 -8.04 8.91
N GLU A 236 7.43 -8.28 9.56
CA GLU A 236 6.66 -9.52 9.45
C GLU A 236 5.77 -9.55 8.19
N GLY A 237 5.58 -8.42 7.50
CA GLY A 237 4.65 -8.31 6.37
C GLY A 237 4.99 -9.23 5.20
N VAL A 238 6.23 -9.21 4.70
CA VAL A 238 6.66 -10.10 3.61
C VAL A 238 6.58 -11.58 4.01
N PRO A 239 7.09 -12.01 5.18
CA PRO A 239 6.88 -13.38 5.68
C PRO A 239 5.40 -13.79 5.75
N LEU A 240 4.50 -12.90 6.19
CA LEU A 240 3.05 -13.17 6.24
C LEU A 240 2.45 -13.34 4.86
N ILE A 241 2.80 -12.48 3.90
CA ILE A 241 2.37 -12.61 2.50
C ILE A 241 2.74 -13.99 1.96
N LEU A 242 4.01 -14.39 2.13
CA LEU A 242 4.51 -15.65 1.60
C LEU A 242 3.82 -16.85 2.26
N SER A 243 3.85 -16.91 3.59
CA SER A 243 3.36 -18.07 4.35
C SER A 243 1.86 -18.29 4.22
N ARG A 244 1.04 -17.23 4.33
CA ARG A 244 -0.43 -17.36 4.27
C ARG A 244 -0.91 -17.68 2.86
N SER A 245 -0.31 -17.04 1.85
CA SER A 245 -0.65 -17.33 0.45
C SER A 245 -0.26 -18.75 0.05
N GLU A 246 0.94 -19.21 0.44
CA GLU A 246 1.39 -20.58 0.16
C GLU A 246 0.54 -21.61 0.90
N ALA A 247 0.18 -21.34 2.17
CA ALA A 247 -0.68 -22.23 2.94
C ALA A 247 -2.05 -22.43 2.28
N LEU A 248 -2.63 -21.36 1.71
CA LEU A 248 -3.92 -21.39 1.04
C LEU A 248 -3.85 -21.96 -0.38
N ALA A 249 -2.95 -21.44 -1.22
CA ALA A 249 -2.89 -21.79 -2.64
C ALA A 249 -2.01 -23.00 -2.96
N LYS A 250 -1.25 -23.51 -1.98
CA LYS A 250 -0.22 -24.55 -2.15
C LYS A 250 0.83 -24.19 -3.20
N ARG A 251 0.99 -22.89 -3.45
CA ARG A 251 1.97 -22.31 -4.37
C ARG A 251 2.50 -21.01 -3.76
N LYS A 252 3.81 -20.92 -3.64
CA LYS A 252 4.49 -19.75 -3.09
C LYS A 252 4.28 -18.52 -3.99
N PRO A 253 3.97 -17.34 -3.44
CA PRO A 253 3.99 -16.10 -4.19
C PRO A 253 5.37 -15.77 -4.77
N GLU A 254 5.39 -15.05 -5.87
CA GLU A 254 6.61 -14.68 -6.58
C GLU A 254 6.77 -13.17 -6.63
N TYR A 255 7.98 -12.70 -6.29
CA TYR A 255 8.39 -11.33 -6.53
C TYR A 255 9.28 -11.30 -7.78
N LEU A 256 9.06 -10.30 -8.64
CA LEU A 256 9.84 -10.05 -9.84
C LEU A 256 10.18 -8.56 -9.88
N LEU A 257 11.41 -8.22 -10.26
CA LEU A 257 11.81 -6.85 -10.52
C LEU A 257 11.88 -6.64 -12.04
N LEU A 258 10.96 -5.84 -12.56
CA LEU A 258 10.90 -5.49 -13.98
C LEU A 258 11.79 -4.29 -14.26
N ASP A 259 12.72 -4.47 -15.20
CA ASP A 259 13.64 -3.44 -15.72
C ASP A 259 14.37 -2.63 -14.62
N GLU A 260 14.64 -3.27 -13.48
CA GLU A 260 15.22 -2.62 -12.28
C GLU A 260 14.41 -1.42 -11.75
N ALA A 261 13.15 -1.26 -12.17
CA ALA A 261 12.37 -0.04 -11.97
C ALA A 261 10.99 -0.28 -11.36
N GLU A 262 10.48 -1.51 -11.37
CA GLU A 262 9.15 -1.83 -10.86
C GLU A 262 9.09 -3.20 -10.21
N LEU A 263 8.64 -3.25 -8.96
CA LEU A 263 8.47 -4.50 -8.22
C LEU A 263 7.09 -5.07 -8.49
N VAL A 264 7.03 -6.34 -8.88
CA VAL A 264 5.79 -7.08 -9.12
C VAL A 264 5.69 -8.22 -8.12
N LEU A 265 4.57 -8.29 -7.41
CA LEU A 265 4.21 -9.44 -6.57
C LEU A 265 3.07 -10.20 -7.26
N THR A 266 3.26 -11.50 -7.45
CA THR A 266 2.22 -12.42 -7.91
C THR A 266 1.78 -13.32 -6.77
N ILE A 267 0.51 -13.24 -6.39
CA ILE A 267 -0.15 -14.15 -5.43
C ILE A 267 -1.05 -15.09 -6.22
N TYR A 268 -0.79 -16.39 -6.13
CA TYR A 268 -1.57 -17.40 -6.84
C TYR A 268 -2.91 -17.66 -6.15
N ALA A 269 -3.95 -17.88 -6.96
CA ALA A 269 -5.28 -18.24 -6.49
C ALA A 269 -5.30 -19.66 -5.90
N ALA A 270 -6.09 -19.86 -4.86
CA ALA A 270 -6.39 -21.19 -4.35
C ALA A 270 -7.18 -22.01 -5.38
N SER A 271 -6.71 -23.22 -5.68
CA SER A 271 -7.42 -24.14 -6.59
C SER A 271 -8.60 -24.80 -5.88
N ILE A 272 -9.78 -24.74 -6.50
CA ILE A 272 -10.98 -25.45 -6.02
C ILE A 272 -10.79 -26.99 -6.08
N LYS A 273 -9.91 -27.49 -6.97
CA LYS A 273 -9.72 -28.94 -7.18
C LYS A 273 -8.86 -29.62 -6.12
N SER A 274 -7.94 -28.91 -5.47
CA SER A 274 -7.05 -29.50 -4.45
C SER A 274 -7.73 -29.74 -3.09
N SER A 275 -8.98 -29.30 -2.93
CA SER A 275 -9.74 -29.42 -1.68
C SER A 275 -10.68 -30.64 -1.64
N ILE A 276 -10.67 -31.48 -2.70
CA ILE A 276 -11.60 -32.61 -2.89
C ILE A 276 -10.85 -33.95 -3.04
N GLU A 277 -9.55 -34.01 -2.72
CA GLU A 277 -8.91 -35.31 -2.56
C GLU A 277 -9.31 -35.89 -1.19
N PRO A 278 -9.93 -37.08 -1.16
CA PRO A 278 -10.17 -37.76 0.11
C PRO A 278 -8.81 -38.06 0.74
N MET A 279 -8.62 -37.69 2.01
CA MET A 279 -7.46 -38.18 2.75
C MET A 279 -7.49 -39.73 2.74
N PRO A 280 -6.33 -40.38 2.51
CA PRO A 280 -6.23 -41.83 2.51
C PRO A 280 -6.58 -42.46 3.85
#